data_AF-A0A5J5FVW2-F1
#
_entry.id   AF-A0A5J5FVW2-F1
#
_cell.length_a   1.000
_cell.length_b   1.000
_cell.length_c   1.000
_cell.angle_alpha   90.00
_cell.angle_beta   90.00
_cell.angle_gamma   90.00
#
_symmetry.space_group_name_H-M   'P 1'
#
loop_
_entity.id
_entity.type
_entity.pdbx_description
1 polymer ?
#
loop_
_entity_poly.entity_id
_entity_poly.type
_entity_poly.pdbx_seq_one_letter_code
_entity_poly.pdbx_strand_id
1 'polypeptide(L)'
;MTNQQGQIIQTIAPDDSRTEQIFDQLGRLTTLIDPMMRTTRYHYPDEQGERPDVITDPAGGEKHVTWSVFGQPACYTDCSGKQTRYHYNRWG
;
A
#
# COMPACT_ATOMS: atom_id res chain seq x y z
N MET A 1 -11.78 15.52 -2.45
CA MET A 1 -11.55 15.79 -3.90
C MET A 1 -11.30 14.48 -4.62
N THR A 2 -11.68 14.38 -5.90
CA THR A 2 -11.50 13.15 -6.70
C THR A 2 -10.75 13.41 -8.02
N ASN A 3 -10.11 12.37 -8.57
CA ASN A 3 -9.57 12.39 -9.94
C ASN A 3 -10.67 12.07 -10.99
N GLN A 4 -10.31 12.06 -12.27
CA GLN A 4 -11.24 11.75 -13.39
C GLN A 4 -11.81 10.33 -13.36
N GLN A 5 -11.18 9.41 -12.62
CA GLN A 5 -11.65 8.04 -12.41
C GLN A 5 -12.56 7.93 -11.18
N GLY A 6 -12.89 9.04 -10.52
CA GLY A 6 -13.74 9.06 -9.33
C GLY A 6 -13.04 8.66 -8.04
N GLN A 7 -11.72 8.48 -8.04
CA GLN A 7 -10.94 8.08 -6.87
C GLN A 7 -10.64 9.27 -5.98
N ILE A 8 -10.71 9.08 -4.65
CA ILE A 8 -10.44 10.14 -3.66
C ILE A 8 -8.95 10.44 -3.62
N ILE A 9 -8.54 11.60 -4.12
CA ILE A 9 -7.13 12.04 -4.14
C ILE A 9 -6.78 12.94 -2.96
N GLN A 10 -7.79 13.51 -2.29
CA GLN A 10 -7.58 14.33 -1.11
C GLN A 10 -8.80 14.27 -0.19
N THR A 11 -8.54 14.04 1.09
CA THR A 11 -9.52 14.15 2.18
C THR A 11 -9.07 15.25 3.13
N ILE A 12 -10.01 16.10 3.54
CA ILE A 12 -9.80 17.12 4.55
C ILE A 12 -10.76 16.81 5.69
N ALA A 13 -10.25 16.60 6.90
CA ALA A 13 -11.07 16.36 8.08
C ALA A 13 -11.51 17.69 8.72
N PRO A 14 -12.46 17.68 9.69
CA PRO A 14 -12.97 18.91 10.31
C PRO A 14 -11.92 19.74 11.07
N ASP A 15 -10.78 19.14 11.42
CA ASP A 15 -9.64 19.79 12.07
C ASP A 15 -8.60 20.34 11.06
N ASP A 16 -9.01 20.48 9.80
CA ASP A 16 -8.18 20.87 8.64
C ASP A 16 -7.04 19.90 8.29
N SER A 17 -6.94 18.76 8.99
CA SER A 17 -5.96 17.72 8.67
C SER A 17 -6.22 17.13 7.29
N ARG A 18 -5.16 16.88 6.52
CA ARG A 18 -5.24 16.50 5.10
C ARG A 18 -4.59 15.16 4.83
N THR A 19 -5.23 14.35 4.00
CA THR A 19 -4.63 13.11 3.49
C THR A 19 -4.68 13.14 1.98
N GLU A 20 -3.55 12.86 1.32
CA GLU A 20 -3.44 12.85 -0.13
C GLU A 20 -3.12 11.45 -0.65
N GLN A 21 -3.70 11.10 -1.79
CA GLN A 21 -3.57 9.80 -2.43
C GLN A 21 -3.22 9.97 -3.90
N ILE A 22 -2.22 9.23 -4.36
CA ILE A 22 -1.79 9.19 -5.76
C ILE A 22 -2.02 7.78 -6.28
N PHE A 23 -2.67 7.68 -7.43
CA PHE A 23 -2.97 6.42 -8.10
C PHE A 23 -2.23 6.33 -9.43
N ASP A 24 -1.89 5.12 -9.86
CA ASP A 24 -1.41 4.88 -11.22
C ASP A 24 -2.54 4.78 -12.24
N GLN A 25 -2.20 4.48 -13.49
CA GLN A 25 -3.17 4.38 -14.59
C GLN A 25 -4.20 3.25 -14.41
N LEU A 26 -3.86 2.22 -13.64
CA LEU A 26 -4.77 1.12 -13.28
C LEU A 26 -5.61 1.43 -12.04
N GLY A 27 -5.46 2.62 -11.47
CA GLY A 27 -6.17 3.03 -10.27
C GLY A 27 -5.61 2.42 -8.99
N ARG A 28 -4.38 1.91 -9.00
CA ARG A 28 -3.73 1.34 -7.81
C ARG A 28 -3.05 2.45 -7.00
N LEU A 29 -3.20 2.44 -5.67
CA LEU A 29 -2.61 3.45 -4.79
C LEU A 29 -1.09 3.31 -4.80
N THR A 30 -0.36 4.33 -5.23
CA THR A 30 1.12 4.34 -5.29
C THR A 30 1.75 5.21 -4.19
N THR A 31 1.04 6.24 -3.75
CA THR A 31 1.53 7.15 -2.70
C THR A 31 0.39 7.57 -1.79
N LEU A 32 0.63 7.53 -0.48
CA LEU A 32 -0.24 8.06 0.56
C LEU A 32 0.54 9.09 1.39
N ILE A 33 0.04 10.31 1.48
CA ILE A 33 0.60 11.37 2.32
C ILE A 33 -0.36 11.61 3.48
N ASP A 34 0.11 11.38 4.71
CA ASP A 34 -0.68 11.60 5.93
C ASP A 34 -0.75 13.09 6.32
N PRO A 35 -1.58 13.47 7.30
CA PRO A 35 -1.68 14.86 7.74
C PRO A 35 -0.41 15.47 8.35
N MET A 36 0.55 14.63 8.73
CA MET A 36 1.85 15.03 9.25
C MET A 36 2.89 15.09 8.12
N MET A 37 2.45 15.13 6.85
CA MET A 37 3.29 15.15 5.65
C MET A 37 4.19 13.91 5.51
N ARG A 38 3.85 12.81 6.17
CA ARG A 38 4.60 11.56 6.07
C ARG A 38 4.12 10.78 4.87
N THR A 39 5.07 10.30 4.08
CA THR A 39 4.79 9.62 2.80
C THR A 39 4.99 8.12 2.91
N THR A 40 3.95 7.34 2.60
CA THR A 40 4.05 5.89 2.39
C THR A 40 3.97 5.61 0.89
N ARG A 41 4.85 4.75 0.37
CA ARG A 41 4.88 4.37 -1.05
C ARG A 41 4.57 2.89 -1.22
N TYR A 42 3.91 2.58 -2.33
CA TYR A 42 3.52 1.23 -2.69
C TYR A 42 4.07 0.91 -4.07
N HIS A 43 4.82 -0.18 -4.16
CA HIS A 43 5.36 -0.73 -5.41
C HIS A 43 4.57 -1.96 -5.81
N TYR A 44 4.26 -2.09 -7.10
CA TYR A 44 3.54 -3.22 -7.68
C TYR A 44 4.48 -3.94 -8.66
N PRO A 45 4.72 -5.26 -8.51
CA PRO A 45 5.73 -5.98 -9.28
C PRO A 45 5.29 -6.32 -10.70
N ASP A 46 3.98 -6.36 -10.93
CA ASP A 46 3.37 -6.72 -12.20
C ASP A 46 2.63 -5.49 -12.74
N GLU A 47 2.76 -5.24 -14.03
CA GLU A 47 2.03 -4.18 -14.72
C GLU A 47 0.53 -4.29 -14.50
N GLN A 48 -0.02 -5.50 -14.33
CA GLN A 48 -1.46 -5.76 -14.12
C GLN A 48 -1.82 -6.15 -12.69
N GLY A 49 -0.84 -6.38 -11.81
CA GLY A 49 -1.08 -6.88 -10.46
C GLY A 49 -1.70 -5.84 -9.54
N GLU A 50 -2.81 -6.16 -8.86
CA GLU A 50 -3.50 -5.21 -7.96
C GLU A 50 -2.86 -5.08 -6.58
N ARG A 51 -1.76 -5.79 -6.31
CA ARG A 51 -1.21 -5.97 -4.96
C ARG A 51 0.24 -5.53 -4.89
N PRO A 52 0.61 -4.70 -3.91
CA PRO A 52 1.98 -4.26 -3.78
C PRO A 52 2.85 -5.36 -3.21
N ASP A 53 4.09 -5.48 -3.68
CA ASP A 53 5.11 -6.36 -3.12
C ASP A 53 6.10 -5.61 -2.22
N VAL A 54 6.18 -4.28 -2.35
CA VAL A 54 6.96 -3.42 -1.45
C VAL A 54 6.11 -2.26 -0.94
N ILE A 55 6.19 -2.04 0.37
CA ILE A 55 5.61 -0.87 1.04
C ILE A 55 6.75 -0.14 1.74
N THR A 56 7.05 1.08 1.31
CA THR A 56 8.06 1.94 1.93
C THR A 56 7.38 2.88 2.90
N ASP A 57 7.75 2.80 4.17
CA ASP A 57 7.26 3.69 5.21
C ASP A 57 7.93 5.09 5.14
N PRO A 58 7.40 6.08 5.88
CA PRO A 58 7.97 7.43 5.87
C PRO A 58 9.39 7.57 6.40
N ALA A 59 9.89 6.60 7.15
CA ALA A 59 11.27 6.56 7.64
C ALA A 59 12.21 5.89 6.62
N GLY A 60 11.69 5.46 5.45
CA GLY A 60 12.43 4.72 4.44
C GLY A 60 12.54 3.21 4.71
N GLY A 61 11.85 2.71 5.73
CA GLY A 61 11.78 1.29 6.01
C GLY A 61 10.94 0.57 4.96
N GLU A 62 11.50 -0.46 4.34
CA GLU A 62 10.78 -1.28 3.37
C GLU A 62 10.17 -2.51 4.02
N LYS A 63 8.95 -2.83 3.59
CA LYS A 63 8.22 -4.04 3.94
C LYS A 63 7.96 -4.81 2.66
N HIS A 64 8.41 -6.05 2.60
CA HIS A 64 8.17 -6.90 1.45
C HIS A 64 7.02 -7.86 1.71
N VAL A 65 6.10 -7.98 0.75
CA VAL A 65 4.95 -8.86 0.84
C VAL A 65 4.93 -9.77 -0.38
N THR A 66 4.85 -11.07 -0.14
CA THR A 66 4.51 -12.04 -1.18
C THR A 66 3.07 -12.49 -0.98
N TRP A 67 2.37 -12.77 -2.07
CA TRP A 67 0.95 -13.10 -2.05
C TRP A 67 0.74 -14.55 -2.50
N SER A 68 -0.17 -15.26 -1.85
CA SER A 68 -0.65 -16.55 -2.32
C SER A 68 -1.53 -16.37 -3.57
N VAL A 69 -1.81 -17.48 -4.26
CA VAL A 69 -2.72 -17.50 -5.42
C VAL A 69 -4.15 -17.05 -5.08
N PHE A 70 -4.52 -17.11 -3.80
CA PHE A 70 -5.81 -16.62 -3.29
C PHE A 70 -5.74 -15.16 -2.84
N GLY A 71 -4.58 -14.52 -3.00
CA GLY A 71 -4.40 -13.15 -2.58
C GLY A 71 -4.36 -12.98 -1.07
N GLN A 72 -3.73 -13.91 -0.37
CA GLN A 72 -3.45 -13.76 1.06
C GLN A 72 -1.94 -13.51 1.25
N PRO A 73 -1.51 -12.70 2.23
CA PRO A 73 -0.08 -12.48 2.48
C PRO A 73 0.63 -13.81 2.81
N ALA A 74 1.48 -14.33 1.93
CA ALA A 74 2.21 -15.58 2.16
C ALA A 74 3.48 -15.38 3.00
N CYS A 75 4.20 -14.28 2.77
CA CYS A 75 5.38 -13.88 3.54
C CYS A 75 5.40 -12.37 3.66
N TYR A 76 5.67 -11.88 4.87
CA TYR A 76 5.85 -10.47 5.19
C TYR A 76 7.26 -10.30 5.79
N THR A 77 8.09 -9.47 5.17
CA THR A 77 9.42 -9.11 5.66
C THR A 77 9.39 -7.67 6.15
N ASP A 78 9.76 -7.42 7.40
CA ASP A 78 9.89 -6.06 7.91
C ASP A 78 11.25 -5.43 7.58
N CYS A 79 11.41 -4.15 7.91
CA CYS A 79 12.63 -3.38 7.65
C CYS A 79 13.86 -3.87 8.44
N SER A 80 13.69 -4.74 9.44
CA SER A 80 14.79 -5.40 10.15
C SER A 80 15.21 -6.73 9.52
N GLY A 81 14.60 -7.10 8.40
CA GLY A 81 14.83 -8.37 7.70
C GLY A 81 14.11 -9.56 8.33
N LYS A 82 13.29 -9.34 9.38
CA LYS A 82 12.53 -10.42 10.01
C LYS A 82 11.36 -10.80 9.12
N GLN A 83 11.22 -12.11 8.90
CA GLN A 83 10.17 -12.68 8.08
C GLN A 83 9.09 -13.32 8.94
N THR A 84 7.84 -12.99 8.65
CA THR A 84 6.65 -13.70 9.12
C THR A 84 6.05 -14.44 7.93
N ARG A 85 6.01 -15.78 8.01
CA ARG A 85 5.37 -16.62 6.99
C ARG A 85 4.00 -17.03 7.49
N TYR A 86 3.00 -16.89 6.62
CA TYR A 86 1.64 -17.31 6.91
C TYR A 86 1.36 -18.59 6.13
N HIS A 87 0.89 -19.60 6.84
CA HIS A 87 0.42 -20.85 6.24
C HIS A 87 -1.09 -20.91 6.40
N TYR A 88 -1.80 -20.72 5.30
CA TYR A 88 -3.26 -20.83 5.26
C TYR A 88 -3.65 -22.28 5.05
N ASN A 89 -4.60 -22.75 5.85
CA ASN A 89 -5.22 -24.06 5.61
C ASN A 89 -6.39 -23.89 4.61
N ARG A 90 -7.08 -24.98 4.27
CA ARG A 90 -8.19 -24.96 3.29
C ARG A 90 -9.38 -24.04 3.66
N TRP A 91 -9.40 -23.46 4.86
CA TRP A 91 -10.42 -22.55 5.36
C TRP A 91 -9.95 -21.10 5.53
N GLY A 92 -8.67 -20.82 5.28
CA GLY A 92 -8.03 -19.55 5.67
C GLY A 92 -7.38 -19.68 7.03
#